data_AF-A0A7S3UTG2-F1
#
_entry.id   AF-A0A7S3UTG2-F1
#
_cell.length_a   1.000
_cell.length_b   1.000
_cell.length_c   1.000
_cell.angle_alpha   90.00
_cell.angle_beta   90.00
_cell.angle_gamma   90.00
#
_symmetry.space_group_name_H-M   'P 1'
#
loop_
_entity.id
_entity.type
_entity.pdbx_description
1 polymer ?
#
loop_
_entity_poly.entity_id
_entity_poly.type
_entity_poly.pdbx_seq_one_letter_code
_entity_poly.pdbx_strand_id
1 'polypeptide(L)'
;MYERYDSLDDLPYQVEEMQQRREQHQKNEAERKVANAKLREEMDKPKLLVRVPIQISGQTQNMSVYEGDDLELMVKQFVITHSLQPFAEQAILNDIKQRLPRQPPIVFTFPLLDPYGYERVIPVYEGQNGTKAVQDGCIAYNMSDSIEEDDCRNMIAKFEREYEKRMKLKVVLRLPLELPDGRAAALELREGDAHDPALFVRARVDAYRISRGFVEGIENQLMSRLPREIASMPVQVPSGRTIQFSFREGEDADAAAQLFCDLYGLPGENAPLLRQRLLQRVHPHVRHAAEGKPRREEGQGGRG
;
A
#
# COMPACT_ATOMS: atom_id res chain seq x y z
N MET A 1 -52.07 40.99 24.25
CA MET A 1 -50.75 41.44 23.78
C MET A 1 -49.83 41.67 24.99
N TYR A 2 -49.62 40.64 25.82
CA TYR A 2 -48.81 40.70 27.04
C TYR A 2 -48.32 39.27 27.39
N GLU A 3 -47.43 38.71 26.57
CA GLU A 3 -46.71 37.44 26.87
C GLU A 3 -45.32 37.46 26.21
N ARG A 4 -44.58 38.58 26.31
CA ARG A 4 -43.22 38.70 25.73
C ARG A 4 -42.18 39.33 26.66
N TYR A 5 -42.49 39.50 27.94
CA TYR A 5 -41.56 40.08 28.91
C TYR A 5 -40.89 39.05 29.84
N ASP A 6 -41.40 37.83 29.93
CA ASP A 6 -40.79 36.75 30.75
C ASP A 6 -39.55 36.10 30.11
N SER A 7 -39.22 36.43 28.85
CA SER A 7 -38.04 35.85 28.17
C SER A 7 -36.76 36.70 28.28
N LEU A 8 -36.80 37.81 29.02
CA LEU A 8 -35.64 38.71 29.16
C LEU A 8 -34.72 38.31 30.33
N ASP A 9 -35.25 37.63 31.35
CA ASP A 9 -34.47 37.11 32.48
C ASP A 9 -33.60 35.89 32.09
N ASP A 10 -33.89 35.27 30.94
CA ASP A 10 -33.19 34.11 30.39
C ASP A 10 -32.03 34.50 29.45
N LEU A 11 -31.94 35.78 29.06
CA LEU A 11 -30.91 36.29 28.16
C LEU A 11 -29.48 36.23 28.74
N PRO A 12 -29.22 36.56 30.02
CA PRO A 12 -27.89 36.46 30.59
C PRO A 12 -27.37 35.02 30.60
N TYR A 13 -28.23 34.05 30.90
CA TYR A 13 -27.91 32.63 30.89
C TYR A 13 -27.59 32.13 29.47
N GLN A 14 -28.40 32.53 28.48
CA GLN A 14 -28.15 32.20 27.07
C GLN A 14 -26.86 32.84 26.53
N VAL A 15 -26.52 34.06 26.97
CA VAL A 15 -25.26 34.73 26.61
C VAL A 15 -24.06 34.05 27.25
N GLU A 16 -24.14 33.67 28.53
CA GLU A 16 -23.08 32.95 29.24
C GLU A 16 -22.86 31.55 28.63
N GLU A 17 -23.92 30.81 28.33
CA GLU A 17 -23.82 29.50 27.66
C GLU A 17 -23.18 29.62 26.27
N MET A 18 -23.56 30.63 25.48
CA MET A 18 -22.93 30.89 24.19
C MET A 18 -21.45 31.27 24.32
N GLN A 19 -21.07 32.03 25.35
CA GLN A 19 -19.67 32.38 25.62
C GLN A 19 -18.86 31.15 26.00
N GLN A 20 -19.36 30.33 26.93
CA GLN A 20 -18.72 29.06 27.32
C GLN A 20 -18.55 28.11 26.12
N ARG A 21 -19.57 27.99 25.27
CA ARG A 21 -19.48 27.19 24.03
C ARG A 21 -18.42 27.74 23.07
N ARG A 22 -18.32 29.06 22.90
CA ARG A 22 -17.30 29.71 22.06
C ARG A 22 -15.90 29.53 22.61
N GLU A 23 -15.71 29.71 23.92
CA GLU A 23 -14.43 29.50 24.60
C GLU A 23 -13.98 28.04 24.50
N GLN A 24 -14.90 27.09 24.74
CA GLN A 24 -14.61 25.67 24.58
C GLN A 24 -14.27 25.33 23.13
N HIS A 25 -15.00 25.87 22.16
CA HIS A 25 -14.71 25.66 20.75
C HIS A 25 -13.33 26.23 20.37
N GLN A 26 -13.00 27.45 20.81
CA GLN A 26 -11.69 28.06 20.56
C GLN A 26 -10.56 27.26 21.21
N LYS A 27 -10.75 26.78 22.44
CA LYS A 27 -9.79 25.93 23.13
C LYS A 27 -9.57 24.62 22.38
N ASN A 28 -10.64 23.94 22.00
CA ASN A 28 -10.58 22.70 21.23
C ASN A 28 -9.88 22.91 19.88
N GLU A 29 -10.18 24.01 19.18
CA GLU A 29 -9.55 24.34 17.91
C GLU A 29 -8.05 24.64 18.07
N ALA A 30 -7.66 25.36 19.13
CA ALA A 30 -6.26 25.65 19.42
C ALA A 30 -5.47 24.38 19.77
N GLU A 31 -6.02 23.52 20.63
CA GLU A 31 -5.44 22.22 20.97
C GLU A 31 -5.30 21.33 19.73
N ARG A 32 -6.31 21.30 18.86
CA ARG A 32 -6.28 20.58 17.58
C ARG A 32 -5.19 21.11 16.65
N LYS A 33 -5.05 22.43 16.51
CA LYS A 33 -3.99 23.04 15.67
C LYS A 33 -2.59 22.64 16.15
N VAL A 34 -2.36 22.67 17.47
CA VAL A 34 -1.08 22.25 18.06
C VAL A 34 -0.84 20.75 17.83
N ALA A 35 -1.85 19.90 18.02
CA ALA A 35 -1.76 18.47 17.77
C ALA A 35 -1.47 18.16 16.30
N ASN A 36 -2.16 18.83 15.37
CA ASN A 36 -1.95 18.67 13.93
C ASN A 36 -0.55 19.11 13.50
N ALA A 37 -0.06 20.23 14.02
CA ALA A 37 1.29 20.72 13.75
C ALA A 37 2.35 19.72 14.23
N LYS A 38 2.17 19.16 15.43
CA LYS A 38 3.06 18.13 15.97
C LYS A 38 3.03 16.85 15.12
N LEU A 39 1.85 16.39 14.70
CA LEU A 39 1.71 15.22 13.84
C LEU A 39 2.42 15.42 12.48
N ARG A 40 2.28 16.60 11.87
CA ARG A 40 2.99 16.96 10.63
C ARG A 40 4.51 16.86 10.81
N GLU A 41 5.03 17.45 11.89
CA GLU A 41 6.45 17.42 12.20
C GLU A 41 6.96 15.99 12.48
N GLU A 42 6.18 15.17 13.19
CA GLU A 42 6.52 13.77 13.47
C GLU A 42 6.52 12.91 12.21
N MET A 43 5.59 13.14 11.29
CA MET A 43 5.50 12.37 10.05
C MET A 43 6.56 12.75 9.01
N ASP A 44 7.01 14.00 8.97
CA ASP A 44 8.04 14.43 8.01
C ASP A 44 9.44 13.95 8.41
N LYS A 45 9.68 13.74 9.71
CA LYS A 45 10.99 13.30 10.21
C LYS A 45 11.23 11.80 9.95
N PRO A 46 12.44 11.41 9.51
CA PRO A 46 12.86 10.01 9.50
C PRO A 46 12.81 9.43 10.92
N LYS A 47 12.22 8.24 11.05
CA LYS A 47 12.11 7.56 12.34
C LYS A 47 13.47 6.99 12.75
N LEU A 48 13.97 7.37 13.92
CA LEU A 48 15.15 6.72 14.51
C LEU A 48 14.83 5.25 14.80
N LEU A 49 15.57 4.33 14.18
CA LEU A 49 15.40 2.89 14.37
C LEU A 49 16.25 2.39 15.54
N VAL A 50 17.52 2.78 15.57
CA VAL A 50 18.45 2.37 16.61
C VAL A 50 19.59 3.38 16.76
N ARG A 51 20.09 3.51 17.99
CA ARG A 51 21.34 4.21 18.30
C ARG A 51 22.29 3.24 18.98
N VAL A 52 23.46 3.02 18.38
CA VAL A 52 24.48 2.09 18.87
C VAL A 52 25.71 2.87 19.35
N PRO A 53 26.09 2.74 20.64
CA PRO A 53 27.35 3.28 21.14
C PRO A 53 28.53 2.39 20.75
N ILE A 54 29.55 2.98 20.11
CA ILE A 54 30.76 2.29 19.65
C ILE A 54 31.96 2.90 20.38
N GLN A 55 32.79 2.06 21.01
CA GLN A 55 34.00 2.52 21.70
C GLN A 55 35.15 2.68 20.70
N ILE A 56 35.72 3.88 20.64
CA ILE A 56 36.81 4.25 19.74
C ILE A 56 37.86 4.97 20.58
N SER A 57 39.02 4.33 20.79
CA SER A 57 40.14 4.90 21.57
C SER A 57 39.75 5.38 22.98
N GLY A 58 38.84 4.65 23.64
CA GLY A 58 38.35 4.99 24.99
C GLY A 58 37.25 6.07 25.03
N GLN A 59 36.80 6.57 23.88
CA GLN A 59 35.65 7.46 23.76
C GLN A 59 34.46 6.73 23.13
N THR A 60 33.26 7.06 23.58
CA THR A 60 32.01 6.50 23.03
C THR A 60 31.49 7.38 21.91
N GLN A 61 31.45 6.86 20.69
CA GLN A 61 30.81 7.50 19.55
C GLN A 61 29.49 6.80 19.23
N ASN A 62 28.43 7.59 19.03
CA ASN A 62 27.12 7.02 18.69
C ASN A 62 26.92 6.97 17.17
N MET A 63 26.52 5.81 16.67
CA MET A 63 25.97 5.65 15.33
C MET A 63 24.45 5.54 15.43
N SER A 64 23.72 6.35 14.67
CA SER A 64 22.25 6.33 14.64
C SER A 64 21.81 5.89 13.26
N VAL A 65 20.84 4.98 13.19
CA VAL A 65 20.24 4.50 11.93
C VAL A 65 18.79 4.95 11.92
N TYR A 66 18.38 5.61 10.84
CA TYR A 66 17.02 6.07 10.60
C TYR A 66 16.34 5.21 9.54
N GLU A 67 15.03 5.27 9.51
CA GLU A 67 14.21 4.66 8.47
C GLU A 67 14.59 5.18 7.09
N GLY A 68 14.84 4.27 6.16
CA GLY A 68 15.21 4.59 4.78
C GLY A 68 16.71 4.67 4.50
N ASP A 69 17.55 4.67 5.54
CA ASP A 69 19.01 4.70 5.40
C ASP A 69 19.55 3.45 4.70
N ASP A 70 20.71 3.57 4.04
CA ASP A 70 21.49 2.43 3.58
C ASP A 70 22.49 2.03 4.69
N LEU A 71 22.16 0.98 5.43
CA LEU A 71 22.91 0.56 6.61
C LEU A 71 24.35 0.18 6.25
N GLU A 72 24.57 -0.53 5.14
CA GLU A 72 25.91 -0.94 4.73
C GLU A 72 26.77 0.28 4.38
N LEU A 73 26.21 1.21 3.60
CA LEU A 73 26.89 2.46 3.26
C LEU A 73 27.20 3.29 4.51
N MET A 74 26.25 3.40 5.45
CA MET A 74 26.44 4.12 6.69
C MET A 74 27.54 3.50 7.57
N VAL A 75 27.56 2.18 7.75
CA VAL A 75 28.60 1.52 8.56
C VAL A 75 29.96 1.68 7.90
N LYS A 76 30.04 1.51 6.59
CA LYS A 76 31.27 1.72 5.83
C LYS A 76 31.80 3.15 5.98
N GLN A 77 30.93 4.15 5.86
CA GLN A 77 31.30 5.55 6.10
C GLN A 77 31.80 5.76 7.53
N PHE A 78 31.10 5.21 8.52
CA PHE A 78 31.50 5.31 9.93
C PHE A 78 32.90 4.70 10.18
N VAL A 79 33.17 3.51 9.65
CA VAL A 79 34.48 2.83 9.74
C VAL A 79 35.59 3.70 9.14
N ILE A 80 35.34 4.29 7.97
CA ILE A 80 36.31 5.18 7.29
C ILE A 80 36.54 6.46 8.11
N THR A 81 35.46 7.14 8.52
CA THR A 81 35.52 8.41 9.27
C THR A 81 36.28 8.28 10.58
N HIS A 82 36.18 7.13 11.24
CA HIS A 82 36.85 6.87 12.52
C HIS A 82 38.13 6.03 12.41
N SER A 83 38.64 5.80 11.19
CA SER A 83 39.85 5.00 10.92
C SER A 83 39.83 3.61 11.59
N LEU A 84 38.66 2.95 11.61
CA LEU A 84 38.52 1.61 12.15
C LEU A 84 39.05 0.57 11.16
N GLN A 85 39.40 -0.61 11.67
CA GLN A 85 39.85 -1.72 10.83
C GLN A 85 38.68 -2.27 9.97
N PRO A 86 38.92 -2.75 8.74
CA PRO A 86 37.84 -3.24 7.87
C PRO A 86 36.98 -4.35 8.47
N PHE A 87 37.54 -5.22 9.32
CA PHE A 87 36.76 -6.27 9.98
C PHE A 87 35.73 -5.73 11.01
N ALA A 88 35.88 -4.47 11.44
CA ALA A 88 34.91 -3.82 12.32
C ALA A 88 33.56 -3.60 11.63
N GLU A 89 33.54 -3.47 10.29
CA GLU A 89 32.32 -3.26 9.51
C GLU A 89 31.30 -4.36 9.76
N GLN A 90 31.68 -5.63 9.60
CA GLN A 90 30.78 -6.76 9.82
C GLN A 90 30.33 -6.88 11.29
N ALA A 91 31.22 -6.57 12.24
CA ALA A 91 30.89 -6.62 13.67
C ALA A 91 29.84 -5.56 14.03
N ILE A 92 30.00 -4.33 13.52
CA ILE A 92 29.05 -3.23 13.72
C ILE A 92 27.72 -3.55 13.02
N LEU A 93 27.74 -4.05 11.79
CA LEU A 93 26.54 -4.48 11.07
C LEU A 93 25.73 -5.51 11.86
N ASN A 94 26.41 -6.54 12.38
CA ASN A 94 25.75 -7.60 13.15
C ASN A 94 25.16 -7.05 14.47
N ASP A 95 25.88 -6.19 15.19
CA ASP A 95 25.37 -5.57 16.43
C ASP A 95 24.16 -4.66 16.16
N ILE A 96 24.18 -3.88 15.08
CA ILE A 96 23.04 -3.07 14.66
C ILE A 96 21.83 -3.95 14.32
N LYS A 97 22.01 -4.96 13.45
CA LYS A 97 20.91 -5.85 13.01
C LYS A 97 20.23 -6.57 14.17
N GLN A 98 20.97 -6.93 15.22
CA GLN A 98 20.41 -7.56 16.42
C GLN A 98 19.53 -6.62 17.27
N ARG A 99 19.75 -5.31 17.16
CA ARG A 99 19.03 -4.28 17.92
C ARG A 99 17.90 -3.62 17.15
N LEU A 100 17.87 -3.79 15.83
CA LEU A 100 16.84 -3.22 14.98
C LEU A 100 15.45 -3.79 15.36
N PRO A 101 14.43 -2.93 15.46
CA PRO A 101 13.08 -3.40 15.74
C PRO A 101 12.56 -4.25 14.58
N ARG A 102 11.82 -5.30 14.89
CA ARG A 102 11.03 -6.02 13.88
C ARG A 102 9.90 -5.12 13.41
N GLN A 103 9.81 -4.90 12.11
CA GLN A 103 8.71 -4.14 11.51
C GLN A 103 7.50 -5.07 11.37
N PRO A 104 6.31 -4.70 11.86
CA PRO A 104 5.09 -5.42 11.53
C PRO A 104 4.87 -5.42 10.00
N PRO A 105 4.27 -6.47 9.42
CA PRO A 105 3.98 -6.49 7.98
C PRO A 105 3.03 -5.35 7.57
N ILE A 106 3.28 -4.74 6.41
CA ILE A 106 2.31 -3.85 5.77
C ILE A 106 1.22 -4.72 5.14
N VAL A 107 0.00 -4.67 5.71
CA VAL A 107 -1.15 -5.42 5.21
C VAL A 107 -1.87 -4.69 4.07
N PHE A 108 -1.77 -3.36 4.05
CA PHE A 108 -2.35 -2.52 2.99
C PHE A 108 -1.59 -1.19 2.83
N THR A 109 -1.64 -0.65 1.62
CA THR A 109 -1.10 0.67 1.27
C THR A 109 -2.21 1.47 0.61
N PHE A 110 -2.51 2.66 1.11
CA PHE A 110 -3.54 3.51 0.55
C PHE A 110 -2.92 4.75 -0.10
N PRO A 111 -3.14 4.98 -1.42
CA PRO A 111 -2.64 6.16 -2.09
C PRO A 111 -3.51 7.38 -1.76
N LEU A 112 -2.86 8.48 -1.43
CA LEU A 112 -3.45 9.75 -1.05
C LEU A 112 -2.81 10.86 -1.89
N LEU A 113 -3.60 11.67 -2.57
CA LEU A 113 -3.10 12.81 -3.34
C LEU A 113 -3.11 14.04 -2.44
N ASP A 114 -1.94 14.64 -2.21
CA ASP A 114 -1.85 15.89 -1.45
C ASP A 114 -2.33 17.10 -2.29
N PRO A 115 -2.55 18.28 -1.68
CA PRO A 115 -3.04 19.46 -2.41
C PRO A 115 -2.10 19.95 -3.53
N TYR A 116 -0.86 19.49 -3.56
CA TYR A 116 0.12 19.81 -4.61
C TYR A 116 0.12 18.77 -5.74
N GLY A 117 -0.74 17.75 -5.65
CA GLY A 117 -0.85 16.68 -6.64
C GLY A 117 0.20 15.58 -6.48
N TYR A 118 0.95 15.54 -5.38
CA TYR A 118 1.87 14.43 -5.13
C TYR A 118 1.13 13.25 -4.50
N GLU A 119 1.37 12.06 -5.04
CA GLU A 119 0.91 10.81 -4.44
C GLU A 119 1.74 10.47 -3.21
N ARG A 120 1.05 10.30 -2.09
CA ARG A 120 1.56 9.84 -0.79
C ARG A 120 1.02 8.44 -0.55
N VAL A 121 1.85 7.55 -0.03
CA VAL A 121 1.43 6.20 0.33
C VAL A 121 1.26 6.11 1.83
N ILE A 122 0.05 5.79 2.29
CA ILE A 122 -0.26 5.54 3.69
C ILE A 122 -0.12 4.04 3.97
N PRO A 123 0.91 3.57 4.70
CA PRO A 123 0.97 2.19 5.15
C PRO A 123 -0.06 1.92 6.25
N VAL A 124 -0.68 0.75 6.17
CA VAL A 124 -1.39 0.14 7.29
C VAL A 124 -0.65 -1.13 7.67
N TYR A 125 -0.11 -1.13 8.89
CA TYR A 125 0.59 -2.27 9.47
C TYR A 125 -0.40 -3.26 10.11
N GLU A 126 0.01 -4.51 10.21
CA GLU A 126 -0.75 -5.53 10.94
C GLU A 126 -1.05 -5.06 12.38
N GLY A 127 -2.32 -5.17 12.79
CA GLY A 127 -2.81 -4.73 14.11
C GLY A 127 -3.06 -3.21 14.24
N GLN A 128 -2.76 -2.40 13.22
CA GLN A 128 -3.02 -0.96 13.24
C GLN A 128 -4.47 -0.64 12.86
N ASN A 129 -5.04 0.42 13.44
CA ASN A 129 -6.28 1.02 12.96
C ASN A 129 -6.02 1.78 11.65
N GLY A 130 -6.44 1.21 10.52
CA GLY A 130 -6.23 1.79 9.20
C GLY A 130 -6.97 3.11 8.98
N THR A 131 -8.19 3.26 9.51
CA THR A 131 -8.95 4.52 9.43
C THR A 131 -8.20 5.66 10.12
N LYS A 132 -7.61 5.39 11.30
CA LYS A 132 -6.74 6.34 12.00
C LYS A 132 -5.49 6.68 11.18
N ALA A 133 -4.87 5.70 10.50
CA ALA A 133 -3.70 5.93 9.67
C ALA A 133 -3.99 6.86 8.47
N VAL A 134 -5.13 6.68 7.81
CA VAL A 134 -5.56 7.57 6.71
C VAL A 134 -5.90 8.96 7.23
N GLN A 135 -6.60 9.05 8.35
CA GLN A 135 -6.88 10.32 9.00
C GLN A 135 -5.60 11.09 9.34
N ASP A 136 -4.62 10.42 9.94
CA ASP A 136 -3.34 11.02 10.30
C ASP A 136 -2.57 11.46 9.04
N GLY A 137 -2.66 10.68 7.96
CA GLY A 137 -2.15 11.06 6.64
C GLY A 137 -2.79 12.33 6.08
N CYS A 138 -4.12 12.46 6.13
CA CYS A 138 -4.81 13.67 5.66
C CYS A 138 -4.36 14.93 6.42
N ILE A 139 -4.19 14.83 7.74
CA ILE A 139 -3.71 15.94 8.57
C ILE A 139 -2.25 16.27 8.22
N ALA A 140 -1.40 15.25 8.17
CA ALA A 140 0.04 15.41 7.96
C ALA A 140 0.38 15.98 6.58
N TYR A 141 -0.42 15.67 5.56
CA TYR A 141 -0.22 16.16 4.19
C TYR A 141 -1.06 17.38 3.83
N ASN A 142 -1.53 18.12 4.83
CA ASN A 142 -2.33 19.36 4.67
C ASN A 142 -3.57 19.19 3.80
N MET A 143 -4.15 17.99 3.72
CA MET A 143 -5.42 17.80 3.02
C MET A 143 -6.60 18.32 3.83
N SER A 144 -6.46 18.33 5.15
CA SER A 144 -7.51 18.77 6.04
C SER A 144 -6.95 19.12 7.42
N ASP A 145 -7.56 20.10 8.08
CA ASP A 145 -7.28 20.43 9.48
C ASP A 145 -8.22 19.67 10.45
N SER A 146 -9.26 19.03 9.91
CA SER A 146 -10.26 18.28 10.68
C SER A 146 -10.93 17.15 9.90
N ILE A 147 -11.25 16.05 10.60
CA ILE A 147 -11.98 14.90 10.05
C ILE A 147 -13.32 15.31 9.42
N GLU A 148 -13.91 16.42 9.87
CA GLU A 148 -15.21 16.88 9.41
C GLU A 148 -15.17 17.47 7.99
N GLU A 149 -13.98 17.74 7.44
CA GLU A 149 -13.84 18.16 6.06
C GLU A 149 -14.17 17.02 5.09
N ASP A 150 -14.98 17.33 4.08
CA ASP A 150 -15.53 16.33 3.15
C ASP A 150 -14.45 15.48 2.48
N ASP A 151 -13.29 16.08 2.17
CA ASP A 151 -12.18 15.38 1.51
C ASP A 151 -11.61 14.24 2.37
N CYS A 152 -11.36 14.49 3.66
CA CYS A 152 -10.85 13.45 4.56
C CYS A 152 -11.89 12.35 4.78
N ARG A 153 -13.18 12.70 4.96
CA ARG A 153 -14.27 11.70 5.10
C ARG A 153 -14.41 10.83 3.86
N ASN A 154 -14.34 11.43 2.67
CA ASN A 154 -14.42 10.71 1.40
C ASN A 154 -13.23 9.76 1.23
N MET A 155 -12.03 10.17 1.64
CA MET A 155 -10.83 9.32 1.63
C MET A 155 -10.94 8.16 2.60
N ILE A 156 -11.41 8.38 3.83
CA ILE A 156 -11.65 7.31 4.81
C ILE A 156 -12.66 6.30 4.28
N ALA A 157 -13.80 6.76 3.75
CA ALA A 157 -14.82 5.87 3.20
C ALA A 157 -14.29 5.07 1.99
N LYS A 158 -13.45 5.68 1.16
CA LYS A 158 -12.77 4.99 0.06
C LYS A 158 -11.80 3.93 0.59
N PHE A 159 -10.98 4.30 1.57
CA PHE A 159 -10.05 3.40 2.25
C PHE A 159 -10.76 2.16 2.81
N GLU A 160 -11.85 2.35 3.56
CA GLU A 160 -12.56 1.24 4.20
C GLU A 160 -13.09 0.24 3.17
N ARG A 161 -13.68 0.73 2.07
CA ARG A 161 -14.16 -0.13 0.98
C ARG A 161 -13.02 -0.92 0.32
N GLU A 162 -11.90 -0.27 0.01
CA GLU A 162 -10.76 -0.92 -0.64
C GLU A 162 -10.04 -1.90 0.29
N TYR A 163 -9.88 -1.52 1.56
CA TYR A 163 -9.29 -2.35 2.60
C TYR A 163 -10.12 -3.61 2.84
N GLU A 164 -11.44 -3.48 3.03
CA GLU A 164 -12.34 -4.62 3.25
C GLU A 164 -12.32 -5.58 2.06
N LYS A 165 -12.39 -5.05 0.83
CA LYS A 165 -12.27 -5.85 -0.41
C LYS A 165 -10.97 -6.64 -0.42
N ARG A 166 -9.84 -5.99 -0.13
CA ARG A 166 -8.53 -6.64 -0.11
C ARG A 166 -8.43 -7.71 0.98
N MET A 167 -8.91 -7.43 2.19
CA MET A 167 -8.74 -8.36 3.32
C MET A 167 -9.49 -9.68 3.13
N LYS A 168 -10.52 -9.71 2.27
CA LYS A 168 -11.23 -10.93 1.85
C LYS A 168 -10.44 -11.80 0.87
N LEU A 169 -9.41 -11.27 0.22
CA LEU A 169 -8.62 -11.98 -0.78
C LEU A 169 -7.61 -12.91 -0.10
N LYS A 170 -7.41 -14.09 -0.69
CA LYS A 170 -6.45 -15.07 -0.17
C LYS A 170 -5.02 -14.56 -0.32
N VAL A 171 -4.19 -14.86 0.67
CA VAL A 171 -2.74 -14.66 0.58
C VAL A 171 -2.14 -15.71 -0.37
N VAL A 172 -1.49 -15.23 -1.43
CA VAL A 172 -0.82 -16.07 -2.44
C VAL A 172 0.63 -16.33 -2.03
N LEU A 173 1.33 -15.29 -1.57
CA LEU A 173 2.75 -15.36 -1.26
C LEU A 173 3.08 -14.44 -0.09
N ARG A 174 3.90 -14.94 0.84
CA ARG A 174 4.60 -14.14 1.85
C ARG A 174 6.09 -14.14 1.54
N LEU A 175 6.61 -12.98 1.19
CA LEU A 175 8.02 -12.79 0.86
C LEU A 175 8.72 -12.07 2.02
N PRO A 176 9.55 -12.78 2.83
CA PRO A 176 10.41 -12.09 3.80
C PRO A 176 11.45 -11.27 3.03
N LEU A 177 11.68 -10.04 3.50
CA LEU A 177 12.65 -9.10 2.94
C LEU A 177 13.54 -8.54 4.03
N GLU A 178 14.79 -8.26 3.67
CA GLU A 178 15.69 -7.42 4.42
C GLU A 178 15.75 -6.06 3.71
N LEU A 179 15.37 -5.00 4.41
CA LEU A 179 15.38 -3.64 3.88
C LEU A 179 16.81 -3.06 3.95
N PRO A 180 17.14 -2.07 3.12
CA PRO A 180 18.47 -1.44 3.13
C PRO A 180 18.86 -0.83 4.49
N ASP A 181 17.89 -0.42 5.31
CA ASP A 181 18.12 0.08 6.67
C ASP A 181 18.31 -1.05 7.70
N GLY A 182 18.40 -2.30 7.24
CA GLY A 182 18.60 -3.52 8.02
C GLY A 182 17.33 -4.06 8.68
N ARG A 183 16.17 -3.39 8.54
CA ARG A 183 14.92 -3.93 9.10
C ARG A 183 14.51 -5.20 8.39
N ALA A 184 14.05 -6.17 9.16
CA ALA A 184 13.32 -7.31 8.62
C ALA A 184 11.86 -6.92 8.37
N ALA A 185 11.39 -7.16 7.16
CA ALA A 185 10.02 -6.90 6.72
C ALA A 185 9.44 -8.12 5.99
N ALA A 186 8.14 -8.08 5.70
CA ALA A 186 7.51 -9.06 4.83
C ALA A 186 6.55 -8.37 3.86
N LEU A 187 6.54 -8.84 2.61
CA LEU A 187 5.49 -8.51 1.66
C LEU A 187 4.45 -9.62 1.68
N GLU A 188 3.21 -9.25 1.92
CA GLU A 188 2.06 -10.14 1.78
C GLU A 188 1.33 -9.85 0.49
N LEU A 189 1.55 -10.72 -0.50
CA LEU A 189 0.88 -10.68 -1.79
C LEU A 189 -0.43 -11.46 -1.70
N ARG A 190 -1.53 -10.83 -2.09
CA ARG A 190 -2.85 -11.44 -2.14
C ARG A 190 -3.29 -11.63 -3.59
N GLU A 191 -4.34 -12.42 -3.79
CA GLU A 191 -4.94 -12.61 -5.11
C GLU A 191 -5.22 -11.24 -5.75
N GLY A 192 -4.94 -11.11 -7.04
CA GLY A 192 -5.07 -9.86 -7.78
C GLY A 192 -3.88 -8.91 -7.73
N ASP A 193 -3.07 -8.91 -6.66
CA ASP A 193 -1.85 -8.07 -6.61
C ASP A 193 -0.83 -8.45 -7.67
N ALA A 194 -0.82 -9.74 -8.07
CA ALA A 194 0.12 -10.30 -9.02
C ALA A 194 -0.09 -9.83 -10.47
N HIS A 195 -1.16 -9.08 -10.75
CA HIS A 195 -1.44 -8.48 -12.08
C HIS A 195 -0.63 -7.20 -12.34
N ASP A 196 -0.15 -6.52 -11.29
CA ASP A 196 0.71 -5.35 -11.40
C ASP A 196 1.77 -5.36 -10.25
N PRO A 197 2.74 -6.30 -10.32
CA PRO A 197 3.74 -6.50 -9.27
C PRO A 197 4.61 -5.25 -9.08
N ALA A 198 4.95 -4.55 -10.16
CA ALA A 198 5.71 -3.30 -10.12
C ALA A 198 5.00 -2.22 -9.27
N LEU A 199 3.70 -1.99 -9.51
CA LEU A 199 2.92 -1.04 -8.72
C LEU A 199 2.82 -1.47 -7.26
N PHE A 200 2.56 -2.76 -7.03
CA PHE A 200 2.48 -3.33 -5.69
C PHE A 200 3.78 -3.08 -4.90
N VAL A 201 4.94 -3.41 -5.50
CA VAL A 201 6.26 -3.24 -4.89
C VAL A 201 6.59 -1.77 -4.69
N ARG A 202 6.35 -0.91 -5.69
CA ARG A 202 6.59 0.53 -5.60
C ARG A 202 5.87 1.16 -4.42
N ALA A 203 4.58 0.83 -4.22
CA ALA A 203 3.82 1.33 -3.09
C ALA A 203 4.45 0.92 -1.74
N ARG A 204 4.99 -0.31 -1.62
CA ARG A 204 5.64 -0.75 -0.38
C ARG A 204 7.03 -0.14 -0.20
N VAL A 205 7.78 0.06 -1.26
CA VAL A 205 9.06 0.78 -1.22
C VAL A 205 8.86 2.20 -0.71
N ASP A 206 7.88 2.92 -1.27
CA ASP A 206 7.51 4.27 -0.81
C ASP A 206 7.03 4.23 0.66
N ALA A 207 6.22 3.23 1.03
CA ALA A 207 5.71 3.08 2.39
C ALA A 207 6.79 2.72 3.44
N TYR A 208 7.83 1.98 3.05
CA TYR A 208 9.00 1.72 3.90
C TYR A 208 10.01 2.88 3.89
N ARG A 209 9.78 3.92 3.07
CA ARG A 209 10.65 5.09 2.88
C ARG A 209 12.06 4.74 2.42
N ILE A 210 12.20 3.66 1.65
CA ILE A 210 13.49 3.25 1.07
C ILE A 210 13.63 3.78 -0.36
N SER A 211 14.85 3.82 -0.88
CA SER A 211 15.11 4.31 -2.24
C SER A 211 14.34 3.51 -3.30
N ARG A 212 13.80 4.21 -4.30
CA ARG A 212 13.13 3.56 -5.46
C ARG A 212 14.07 2.70 -6.30
N GLY A 213 15.39 2.84 -6.14
CA GLY A 213 16.38 1.94 -6.75
C GLY A 213 16.23 0.47 -6.34
N PHE A 214 15.55 0.18 -5.23
CA PHE A 214 15.31 -1.20 -4.77
C PHE A 214 14.08 -1.87 -5.39
N VAL A 215 13.23 -1.14 -6.14
CA VAL A 215 11.98 -1.68 -6.69
C VAL A 215 12.23 -2.89 -7.59
N GLU A 216 13.14 -2.78 -8.56
CA GLU A 216 13.42 -3.84 -9.53
C GLU A 216 13.95 -5.11 -8.84
N GLY A 217 14.86 -4.96 -7.87
CA GLY A 217 15.42 -6.09 -7.13
C GLY A 217 14.35 -6.84 -6.32
N ILE A 218 13.44 -6.12 -5.68
CA ILE A 218 12.34 -6.71 -4.91
C ILE A 218 11.29 -7.34 -5.84
N GLU A 219 10.97 -6.69 -6.95
CA GLU A 219 10.04 -7.21 -7.97
C GLU A 219 10.56 -8.52 -8.56
N ASN A 220 11.84 -8.58 -8.95
CA ASN A 220 12.44 -9.81 -9.47
C ASN A 220 12.39 -10.96 -8.45
N GLN A 221 12.65 -10.67 -7.17
CA GLN A 221 12.51 -11.65 -6.09
C GLN A 221 11.05 -12.14 -5.96
N LEU A 222 10.09 -11.22 -5.99
CA LEU A 222 8.66 -11.55 -5.94
C LEU A 222 8.26 -12.44 -7.12
N MET A 223 8.61 -12.03 -8.35
CA MET A 223 8.27 -12.74 -9.58
C MET A 223 8.87 -14.14 -9.63
N SER A 224 10.10 -14.32 -9.12
CA SER A 224 10.76 -15.63 -9.06
C SER A 224 10.06 -16.65 -8.15
N ARG A 225 9.26 -16.18 -7.18
CA ARG A 225 8.55 -17.02 -6.19
C ARG A 225 7.06 -17.16 -6.46
N LEU A 226 6.52 -16.41 -7.41
CA LEU A 226 5.13 -16.55 -7.81
C LEU A 226 4.92 -17.87 -8.57
N PRO A 227 3.71 -18.46 -8.48
CA PRO A 227 3.36 -19.57 -9.36
C PRO A 227 3.55 -19.21 -10.82
N ARG A 228 3.90 -20.20 -11.64
CA ARG A 228 4.19 -20.00 -13.05
C ARG A 228 3.02 -19.33 -13.76
N GLU A 229 3.30 -18.30 -14.54
CA GLU A 229 2.30 -17.70 -15.43
C GLU A 229 2.03 -18.65 -16.61
N ILE A 230 0.75 -19.00 -16.79
CA ILE A 230 0.27 -19.84 -17.89
C ILE A 230 -0.08 -18.97 -19.10
N ALA A 231 -0.77 -17.85 -18.86
CA ALA A 231 -1.16 -16.90 -19.90
C ALA A 231 -1.31 -15.49 -19.32
N SER A 232 -1.20 -14.47 -20.16
CA SER A 232 -1.46 -13.08 -19.78
C SER A 232 -2.11 -12.29 -20.91
N MET A 233 -2.82 -11.21 -20.54
CA MET A 233 -3.38 -10.24 -21.48
C MET A 233 -3.25 -8.80 -21.02
N PRO A 234 -2.94 -7.86 -21.93
CA PRO A 234 -3.22 -6.46 -21.65
C PRO A 234 -4.74 -6.23 -21.62
N VAL A 235 -5.24 -5.58 -20.57
CA VAL A 235 -6.63 -5.15 -20.43
C VAL A 235 -6.64 -3.66 -20.11
N GLN A 236 -7.37 -2.90 -20.91
CA GLN A 236 -7.63 -1.49 -20.66
C GLN A 236 -8.66 -1.37 -19.54
N VAL A 237 -8.32 -0.66 -18.46
CA VAL A 237 -9.20 -0.43 -17.31
C VAL A 237 -9.74 1.00 -17.32
N PRO A 238 -10.84 1.31 -16.60
CA PRO A 238 -11.48 2.64 -16.64
C PRO A 238 -10.57 3.79 -16.21
N SER A 239 -9.51 3.52 -15.45
CA SER A 239 -8.50 4.52 -15.07
C SER A 239 -7.61 4.98 -16.23
N GLY A 240 -7.83 4.49 -17.45
CA GLY A 240 -7.00 4.81 -18.62
C GLY A 240 -5.68 4.03 -18.67
N ARG A 241 -5.42 3.16 -17.68
CA ARG A 241 -4.24 2.29 -17.65
C ARG A 241 -4.48 0.98 -18.38
N THR A 242 -3.41 0.40 -18.91
CA THR A 242 -3.38 -1.00 -19.35
C THR A 242 -2.75 -1.84 -18.25
N ILE A 243 -3.50 -2.82 -17.74
CA ILE A 243 -3.03 -3.76 -16.72
C ILE A 243 -2.88 -5.14 -17.35
N GLN A 244 -1.86 -5.89 -16.96
CA GLN A 244 -1.68 -7.27 -17.40
C GLN A 244 -2.57 -8.20 -16.57
N PHE A 245 -3.64 -8.71 -17.16
CA PHE A 245 -4.39 -9.81 -16.59
C PHE A 245 -3.61 -11.11 -16.79
N SER A 246 -2.82 -11.47 -15.78
CA SER A 246 -2.07 -12.72 -15.70
C SER A 246 -2.90 -13.85 -15.08
N PHE A 247 -2.77 -15.05 -15.63
CA PHE A 247 -3.33 -16.30 -15.11
C PHE A 247 -2.21 -17.27 -14.80
N ARG A 248 -2.21 -17.80 -13.58
CA ARG A 248 -1.12 -18.61 -13.04
C ARG A 248 -1.58 -20.03 -12.72
N GLU A 249 -0.60 -20.90 -12.59
CA GLU A 249 -0.82 -22.31 -12.25
C GLU A 249 -1.55 -22.47 -10.92
N GLY A 250 -2.63 -23.25 -10.93
CA GLY A 250 -3.48 -23.52 -9.77
C GLY A 250 -4.63 -22.52 -9.56
N GLU A 251 -4.73 -21.47 -10.37
CA GLU A 251 -5.86 -20.53 -10.32
C GLU A 251 -7.09 -21.06 -11.07
N ASP A 252 -8.28 -20.67 -10.60
CA ASP A 252 -9.53 -20.87 -11.33
C ASP A 252 -9.79 -19.69 -12.27
N ALA A 253 -9.98 -19.96 -13.57
CA ALA A 253 -10.05 -18.91 -14.58
C ALA A 253 -11.31 -18.04 -14.47
N ASP A 254 -12.43 -18.59 -14.01
CA ASP A 254 -13.67 -17.85 -13.76
C ASP A 254 -13.50 -16.90 -12.58
N ALA A 255 -12.99 -17.42 -11.45
CA ALA A 255 -12.71 -16.63 -10.26
C ALA A 255 -11.66 -15.53 -10.53
N ALA A 256 -10.59 -15.84 -11.25
CA ALA A 256 -9.55 -14.88 -11.61
C ALA A 256 -10.10 -13.74 -12.49
N ALA A 257 -10.93 -14.05 -13.48
CA ALA A 257 -11.54 -13.04 -14.34
C ALA A 257 -12.53 -12.14 -13.58
N GLN A 258 -13.35 -12.72 -12.70
CA GLN A 258 -14.27 -11.97 -11.86
C GLN A 258 -13.50 -11.05 -10.90
N LEU A 259 -12.49 -11.58 -10.22
CA LEU A 259 -11.65 -10.82 -9.31
C LEU A 259 -10.94 -9.67 -10.01
N PHE A 260 -10.41 -9.90 -11.23
CA PHE A 260 -9.80 -8.86 -12.03
C PHE A 260 -10.80 -7.73 -12.33
N CYS A 261 -12.03 -8.06 -12.71
CA CYS A 261 -13.07 -7.06 -12.92
C CYS A 261 -13.37 -6.25 -11.65
N ASP A 262 -13.52 -6.93 -10.52
CA ASP A 262 -13.87 -6.31 -9.24
C ASP A 262 -12.76 -5.38 -8.72
N LEU A 263 -11.50 -5.75 -8.91
CA LEU A 263 -10.34 -4.97 -8.47
C LEU A 263 -10.07 -3.76 -9.36
N TYR A 264 -10.24 -3.90 -10.67
CA TYR A 264 -9.92 -2.84 -11.63
C TYR A 264 -11.15 -2.06 -12.11
N GLY A 265 -12.31 -2.27 -11.50
CA GLY A 265 -13.53 -1.51 -11.75
C GLY A 265 -14.18 -1.79 -13.10
N LEU A 266 -13.95 -2.95 -13.68
CA LEU A 266 -14.67 -3.38 -14.89
C LEU A 266 -16.05 -3.95 -14.49
N PRO A 267 -17.10 -3.75 -15.32
CA PRO A 267 -18.37 -4.43 -15.12
C PRO A 267 -18.18 -5.95 -15.04
N GLY A 268 -18.83 -6.62 -14.08
CA GLY A 268 -18.72 -8.07 -13.90
C GLY A 268 -19.14 -8.87 -15.14
N GLU A 269 -20.01 -8.31 -15.99
CA GLU A 269 -20.40 -8.86 -17.29
C GLU A 269 -19.22 -9.06 -18.26
N ASN A 270 -18.09 -8.39 -18.03
CA ASN A 270 -16.87 -8.58 -18.81
C ASN A 270 -16.09 -9.85 -18.41
N ALA A 271 -16.33 -10.42 -17.23
CA ALA A 271 -15.55 -11.56 -16.73
C ALA A 271 -15.60 -12.79 -17.66
N PRO A 272 -16.76 -13.23 -18.20
CA PRO A 272 -16.82 -14.35 -19.15
C PRO A 272 -16.00 -14.10 -20.42
N LEU A 273 -15.98 -12.86 -20.92
CA LEU A 273 -15.20 -12.49 -22.09
C LEU A 273 -13.69 -12.52 -21.80
N LEU A 274 -13.27 -11.98 -20.64
CA LEU A 274 -11.88 -12.04 -20.21
C LEU A 274 -11.41 -13.49 -20.05
N ARG A 275 -12.20 -14.32 -19.37
CA ARG A 275 -11.95 -15.75 -19.23
C ARG A 275 -11.81 -16.44 -20.59
N GLN A 276 -12.74 -16.21 -21.51
CA GLN A 276 -12.71 -16.84 -22.83
C GLN A 276 -11.44 -16.46 -23.60
N ARG A 277 -11.05 -15.18 -23.60
CA ARG A 277 -9.83 -14.72 -24.27
C ARG A 277 -8.57 -15.30 -23.65
N LEU A 278 -8.56 -15.44 -22.32
CA LEU A 278 -7.47 -16.06 -21.59
C LEU A 278 -7.33 -17.55 -21.94
N LEU A 279 -8.42 -18.32 -21.89
CA LEU A 279 -8.42 -19.75 -22.22
C LEU A 279 -8.01 -20.02 -23.68
N GLN A 280 -8.36 -19.12 -24.61
CA GLN A 280 -7.91 -19.20 -26.00
C GLN A 280 -6.38 -19.10 -26.13
N ARG A 281 -5.70 -18.40 -25.21
CA ARG A 281 -4.23 -18.31 -25.17
C ARG A 281 -3.59 -19.53 -24.55
N VAL A 282 -4.25 -20.15 -23.57
CA VAL A 282 -3.79 -21.40 -22.96
C VAL A 282 -3.87 -22.57 -23.95
N HIS A 283 -4.94 -22.62 -24.76
CA HIS A 283 -5.20 -23.71 -25.71
C HIS A 283 -5.40 -23.20 -27.15
N PRO A 284 -4.34 -22.74 -27.84
CA PRO A 284 -4.46 -22.17 -29.19
C PRO A 284 -4.98 -23.16 -30.24
N HIS A 285 -4.86 -24.48 -30.01
CA HIS A 285 -5.19 -25.53 -31.00
C HIS A 285 -6.60 -26.14 -30.88
N VAL A 286 -7.42 -25.75 -29.91
CA VAL A 286 -8.81 -26.29 -29.78
C VAL A 286 -9.73 -25.76 -30.90
N ARG A 287 -9.26 -24.82 -31.73
CA ARG A 287 -10.02 -24.24 -32.85
C ARG A 287 -10.25 -25.18 -34.05
N HIS A 288 -9.51 -26.27 -34.22
CA HIS A 288 -9.62 -27.10 -35.44
C HIS A 288 -10.44 -28.39 -35.32
N ALA A 289 -11.01 -28.70 -34.15
CA ALA A 289 -11.81 -29.93 -33.99
C ALA A 289 -13.32 -29.73 -34.25
N ALA A 290 -13.81 -28.49 -34.35
CA ALA A 290 -15.23 -28.18 -34.53
C ALA A 290 -15.61 -27.76 -35.97
N GLU A 291 -14.63 -27.49 -36.84
CA GLU A 291 -14.85 -27.13 -38.24
C GLU A 291 -14.14 -28.12 -39.16
N GLY A 292 -14.89 -29.08 -39.72
CA GLY A 292 -14.46 -29.81 -40.92
C GLY A 292 -14.18 -31.32 -40.77
N LYS A 293 -15.21 -32.12 -40.46
CA LYS A 293 -15.32 -33.43 -41.13
C LYS A 293 -16.18 -33.22 -42.38
N PRO A 294 -15.63 -33.23 -43.61
CA PRO A 294 -16.47 -33.29 -44.79
C PRO A 294 -17.22 -34.63 -44.76
N ARG A 295 -18.55 -34.52 -44.77
CA ARG A 295 -19.47 -35.63 -44.96
C ARG A 295 -19.20 -36.19 -46.36
N ARG A 296 -18.45 -37.28 -46.47
CA ARG A 296 -18.41 -38.07 -47.71
C ARG A 296 -19.80 -38.67 -47.87
N GLU A 297 -20.58 -38.11 -48.78
CA GLU A 297 -21.76 -38.78 -49.31
C GLU A 297 -21.30 -40.00 -50.11
N GLU A 298 -21.46 -41.17 -49.51
CA GLU A 298 -21.52 -42.44 -50.22
C GLU A 298 -22.85 -42.49 -50.97
N GLY A 299 -22.84 -42.03 -52.23
CA GLY A 299 -23.90 -42.27 -53.20
C GLY A 299 -23.49 -43.37 -54.17
N GLN A 300 -23.78 -44.62 -53.81
CA GLN A 300 -23.81 -45.75 -54.73
C GLN A 300 -25.01 -45.66 -55.68
N GLY A 301 -24.80 -46.09 -56.93
CA GLY A 301 -25.83 -46.63 -57.82
C GLY A 301 -26.39 -45.62 -58.83
N GLY A 302 -26.53 -45.90 -60.11
CA GLY A 302 -26.38 -47.15 -60.85
C GLY A 302 -26.80 -46.95 -62.31
N ARG A 303 -26.25 -47.80 -63.17
CA ARG A 303 -26.65 -48.28 -64.52
C ARG A 303 -27.71 -47.52 -65.33
N GLY A 304 -27.39 -47.36 -66.61
CA GLY A 304 -28.32 -47.14 -67.73
C GLY A 304 -27.55 -46.91 -69.01
#